data_AF-A0A117KZ34-F1
#
_entry.id   AF-A0A117KZ34-F1
#
_cell.length_a   1.000
_cell.length_b   1.000
_cell.length_c   1.000
_cell.angle_alpha   90.00
_cell.angle_beta   90.00
_cell.angle_gamma   90.00
#
_symmetry.space_group_name_H-M   'P 1'
#
loop_
_entity.id
_entity.type
_entity.pdbx_description
1 polymer ?
#
loop_
_entity_poly.entity_id
_entity_poly.type
_entity_poly.pdbx_seq_one_letter_code
_entity_poly.pdbx_strand_id
1 'polypeptide(L)'
;MRINHNIAAMEAYRQLTITSGQLQKSLEKLSSGLRINRAADDAAGLAISEKMRSQIRSIHQASRNAQDGISLIQTAEGALDEVQAILHRVRELAIQAANDTYTSYDREQIQKEIDQLKAEIDRIGESAQFNTRKLLTGELSFIINQVGGNAYVSNMTASPSTQPGTYKVKIYQEASRAELTGVTNVSILDRIHTGEIVINGVAIYLNSTEFSAALDKLQYVIDKINEKTHNTGVKAERVNGHLKLVQTEEGSEEKIILSGSQALLQDLGFGAVPSVLSNELSGTGPAFVGD
;
A
#
# COMPACT_ATOMS: atom_id res chain seq x y z
N MET A 1 -58.74 70.92 -18.85
CA MET A 1 -57.69 70.84 -17.81
C MET A 1 -58.35 70.63 -16.46
N ARG A 2 -57.95 69.62 -15.69
CA ARG A 2 -58.47 69.36 -14.33
C ARG A 2 -57.42 69.80 -13.30
N ILE A 3 -57.81 70.62 -12.32
CA ILE A 3 -56.92 71.29 -11.36
C ILE A 3 -56.50 70.37 -10.19
N ASN A 4 -57.27 69.34 -9.87
CA ASN A 4 -57.02 68.47 -8.70
C ASN A 4 -55.81 67.52 -8.84
N HIS A 5 -55.28 67.30 -10.04
CA HIS A 5 -54.14 66.40 -10.25
C HIS A 5 -53.13 67.07 -11.18
N ASN A 6 -51.96 67.44 -10.63
CA ASN A 6 -50.85 67.98 -11.41
C ASN A 6 -49.95 66.86 -11.92
N ILE A 7 -50.32 66.30 -13.06
CA ILE A 7 -49.63 65.15 -13.66
C ILE A 7 -48.20 65.50 -14.08
N ALA A 8 -47.95 66.74 -14.53
CA ALA A 8 -46.61 67.19 -14.90
C ALA A 8 -45.65 67.24 -13.69
N ALA A 9 -46.12 67.72 -12.54
CA ALA A 9 -45.33 67.72 -11.30
C ALA A 9 -45.09 66.30 -10.76
N MET A 10 -46.09 65.41 -10.84
CA MET A 10 -45.95 64.00 -10.46
C MET A 10 -44.90 63.28 -11.30
N GLU A 11 -44.89 63.51 -12.62
CA GLU A 11 -43.90 62.88 -13.51
C GLU A 11 -42.48 63.43 -13.26
N ALA A 12 -42.35 64.74 -13.03
CA ALA A 12 -41.07 65.34 -12.64
C ALA A 12 -40.54 64.77 -11.31
N TYR A 13 -41.42 64.58 -10.32
CA TYR A 13 -41.06 63.98 -9.02
C TYR A 13 -40.66 62.50 -9.16
N ARG A 14 -41.37 61.73 -9.99
CA ARG A 14 -41.02 60.33 -10.31
C ARG A 14 -39.63 60.25 -10.96
N GLN A 15 -39.34 61.12 -11.92
CA GLN A 15 -38.03 61.15 -12.59
C GLN A 15 -36.91 61.55 -11.63
N LEU A 16 -37.15 62.55 -10.75
CA LEU A 16 -36.21 62.96 -9.70
C LEU A 16 -35.91 61.83 -8.71
N THR A 17 -36.92 61.02 -8.36
CA THR A 17 -36.73 59.87 -7.48
C THR A 17 -35.84 58.81 -8.12
N ILE A 18 -36.04 58.53 -9.42
CA ILE A 18 -35.20 57.59 -10.18
C ILE A 18 -33.74 58.10 -10.27
N THR A 19 -33.53 59.38 -10.60
CA THR A 19 -32.18 59.94 -10.72
C THR A 19 -31.47 60.02 -9.37
N SER A 20 -32.19 60.36 -8.30
CA SER A 20 -31.64 60.34 -6.93
C SER A 20 -31.18 58.92 -6.53
N GLY A 21 -31.97 57.89 -6.85
CA GLY A 21 -31.57 56.49 -6.61
C GLY A 21 -30.34 56.05 -7.42
N GLN A 22 -30.24 56.49 -8.68
CA GLN A 22 -29.05 56.23 -9.51
C GLN A 22 -27.80 56.95 -8.96
N LEU A 23 -27.94 58.21 -8.51
CA LEU A 23 -26.85 58.96 -7.89
C LEU A 23 -26.34 58.26 -6.62
N GLN A 24 -27.26 57.78 -5.76
CA GLN A 24 -26.89 57.02 -4.56
C GLN A 24 -26.10 55.75 -4.92
N LYS A 25 -26.52 54.99 -5.94
CA LYS A 25 -25.77 53.81 -6.41
C LYS A 25 -24.37 54.18 -6.91
N SER A 26 -24.22 55.29 -7.64
CA SER A 26 -22.91 55.76 -8.12
C SER A 26 -22.01 56.19 -6.97
N LEU A 27 -22.55 56.88 -5.96
CA LEU A 27 -21.82 57.24 -4.75
C LEU A 27 -21.39 55.99 -3.94
N GLU A 28 -22.24 54.97 -3.86
CA GLU A 28 -21.92 53.69 -3.21
C GLU A 28 -20.75 52.96 -3.92
N LYS A 29 -20.74 52.94 -5.26
CA LYS A 29 -19.63 52.38 -6.05
C LYS A 29 -18.35 53.20 -5.90
N LEU A 30 -18.47 54.52 -5.87
CA LEU A 30 -17.32 55.41 -5.65
C LEU A 30 -16.72 55.21 -4.26
N SER A 31 -17.55 55.10 -3.22
CA SER A 31 -17.10 54.92 -1.84
C SER A 31 -16.50 53.54 -1.57
N SER A 32 -16.99 52.49 -2.22
CA SER A 32 -16.47 51.12 -2.07
C SER A 32 -15.28 50.83 -2.99
N GLY A 33 -15.14 51.58 -4.09
CA GLY A 33 -14.20 51.28 -5.17
C GLY A 33 -14.57 50.02 -5.97
N LEU A 34 -15.73 49.41 -5.70
CA LEU A 34 -16.19 48.17 -6.33
C LEU A 34 -17.25 48.47 -7.39
N ARG A 35 -17.08 47.91 -8.59
CA ARG A 35 -18.07 48.03 -9.68
C ARG A 35 -19.41 47.35 -9.34
N ILE A 36 -19.36 46.24 -8.61
CA ILE A 36 -20.51 45.44 -8.17
C ILE A 36 -20.51 45.41 -6.64
N ASN A 37 -21.44 46.12 -6.02
CA ASN A 37 -21.53 46.21 -4.55
C ASN A 37 -22.69 45.39 -3.96
N ARG A 38 -23.69 45.03 -4.78
CA ARG A 38 -24.86 44.25 -4.36
C ARG A 38 -25.15 43.12 -5.36
N ALA A 39 -25.66 42.01 -4.86
CA ALA A 39 -26.09 40.87 -5.69
C ALA A 39 -27.19 41.24 -6.70
N ALA A 40 -27.96 42.30 -6.40
CA ALA A 40 -29.02 42.81 -7.27
C ALA A 40 -28.51 43.50 -8.55
N ASP A 41 -27.26 43.98 -8.59
CA ASP A 41 -26.68 44.63 -9.77
C ASP A 41 -26.08 43.59 -10.74
N ASP A 42 -25.40 42.55 -10.23
CA ASP A 42 -24.85 41.43 -11.01
C ASP A 42 -24.55 40.23 -10.07
N ALA A 43 -25.51 39.32 -9.95
CA ALA A 43 -25.39 38.17 -9.05
C ALA A 43 -24.27 37.20 -9.45
N ALA A 44 -24.08 36.98 -10.76
CA ALA A 44 -23.05 36.07 -11.28
C ALA A 44 -21.66 36.69 -11.12
N GLY A 45 -21.51 37.97 -11.44
CA GLY A 45 -20.26 38.71 -11.27
C GLY A 45 -19.83 38.82 -9.80
N LEU A 46 -20.79 39.03 -8.88
CA LEU A 46 -20.52 39.01 -7.44
C LEU A 46 -20.12 37.62 -6.93
N ALA A 47 -20.78 36.55 -7.40
CA ALA A 47 -20.44 35.19 -7.00
C ALA A 47 -19.02 34.79 -7.45
N ILE A 48 -18.63 35.16 -8.68
CA ILE A 48 -17.28 34.91 -9.20
C ILE A 48 -16.24 35.74 -8.41
N SER A 49 -16.51 37.01 -8.14
CA SER A 49 -15.58 37.86 -7.42
C SER A 49 -15.36 37.41 -5.97
N GLU A 50 -16.41 36.94 -5.28
CA GLU A 50 -16.28 36.33 -3.94
C GLU A 50 -15.56 34.99 -3.98
N LYS A 51 -15.79 34.15 -5.00
CA LYS A 51 -15.00 32.93 -5.22
C LYS A 51 -13.52 33.26 -5.36
N MET A 52 -13.16 34.24 -6.19
CA MET A 52 -11.78 34.68 -6.36
C MET A 52 -11.21 35.27 -5.08
N ARG A 53 -11.97 36.10 -4.34
CA ARG A 53 -11.55 36.64 -3.05
C ARG A 53 -11.29 35.53 -2.03
N SER A 54 -12.11 34.48 -2.02
CA SER A 54 -11.90 33.29 -1.21
C SER A 54 -10.64 32.54 -1.63
N GLN A 55 -10.44 32.31 -2.93
CA GLN A 55 -9.23 31.67 -3.45
C GLN A 55 -7.97 32.46 -3.09
N ILE A 56 -7.99 33.79 -3.20
CA ILE A 56 -6.88 34.66 -2.80
C ILE A 56 -6.55 34.46 -1.32
N ARG A 57 -7.56 34.47 -0.43
CA ARG A 57 -7.35 34.19 1.00
C ARG A 57 -6.76 32.80 1.25
N SER A 58 -7.26 31.78 0.55
CA SER A 58 -6.76 30.42 0.63
C SER A 58 -5.31 30.32 0.14
N ILE A 59 -4.95 30.97 -0.97
CA ILE A 59 -3.58 31.01 -1.50
C ILE A 59 -2.65 31.74 -0.53
N HIS A 60 -3.08 32.85 0.08
CA HIS A 60 -2.28 33.52 1.10
C HIS A 60 -2.00 32.62 2.31
N GLN A 61 -2.98 31.82 2.75
CA GLN A 61 -2.74 30.84 3.80
C GLN A 61 -1.82 29.71 3.32
N ALA A 62 -2.02 29.19 2.12
CA ALA A 62 -1.14 28.17 1.54
C ALA A 62 0.31 28.66 1.41
N SER A 63 0.50 29.93 1.04
CA SER A 63 1.82 30.56 0.97
C SER A 63 2.48 30.66 2.35
N ARG A 64 1.73 31.00 3.40
CA ARG A 64 2.27 30.98 4.78
C ARG A 64 2.63 29.56 5.21
N ASN A 65 1.76 28.59 4.95
CA ASN A 65 2.04 27.19 5.25
C ASN A 65 3.28 26.67 4.49
N ALA A 66 3.49 27.11 3.25
CA ALA A 66 4.68 26.78 2.48
C ALA A 66 5.95 27.41 3.07
N GLN A 67 5.87 28.65 3.56
CA GLN A 67 6.98 29.29 4.28
C GLN A 67 7.33 28.53 5.57
N ASP A 68 6.33 28.10 6.34
CA ASP A 68 6.56 27.26 7.53
C ASP A 68 7.22 25.92 7.15
N GLY A 69 6.81 25.33 6.02
CA GLY A 69 7.45 24.13 5.46
C GLY A 69 8.91 24.36 5.08
N ILE A 70 9.23 25.51 4.48
CA ILE A 70 10.62 25.89 4.18
C ILE A 70 11.42 26.03 5.48
N SER A 71 10.88 26.71 6.49
CA SER A 71 11.56 26.86 7.80
C SER A 71 11.79 25.52 8.49
N LEU A 72 10.86 24.57 8.37
CA LEU A 72 11.03 23.20 8.86
C LEU A 72 12.20 22.50 8.16
N ILE A 73 12.25 22.55 6.82
CA ILE A 73 13.32 21.92 6.03
C ILE A 73 14.67 22.56 6.37
N GLN A 74 14.76 23.88 6.46
CA GLN A 74 16.01 24.57 6.82
C GLN A 74 16.50 24.20 8.23
N THR A 75 15.58 23.99 9.18
CA THR A 75 15.95 23.53 10.53
C THR A 75 16.50 22.10 10.48
N ALA A 76 15.91 21.23 9.65
CA ALA A 76 16.42 19.87 9.45
C ALA A 76 17.77 19.87 8.72
N GLU A 77 17.94 20.71 7.70
CA GLU A 77 19.18 20.85 6.93
C GLU A 77 20.33 21.33 7.83
N GLY A 78 20.12 22.36 8.65
CA GLY A 78 21.15 22.81 9.59
C GLY A 78 21.55 21.74 10.62
N ALA A 79 20.62 20.90 11.06
CA ALA A 79 20.95 19.76 11.93
C ALA A 79 21.75 18.68 11.19
N LEU A 80 21.45 18.43 9.92
CA LEU A 80 22.19 17.47 9.09
C LEU A 80 23.58 17.97 8.70
N ASP A 81 23.77 19.28 8.54
CA ASP A 81 25.09 19.88 8.30
C ASP A 81 26.04 19.62 9.48
N GLU A 82 25.55 19.72 10.71
CA GLU A 82 26.33 19.36 11.91
C GLU A 82 26.67 17.87 11.94
N VAL A 83 25.71 16.99 11.63
CA VAL A 83 25.97 15.54 11.50
C VAL A 83 27.01 15.27 10.42
N GLN A 84 26.95 15.97 9.28
CA GLN A 84 27.94 15.83 8.21
C GLN A 84 29.34 16.26 8.67
N ALA A 85 29.47 17.37 9.40
CA ALA A 85 30.75 17.81 9.97
C ALA A 85 31.33 16.77 10.94
N ILE A 86 30.49 16.17 11.79
CA ILE A 86 30.91 15.10 12.69
C ILE A 86 31.37 13.87 11.91
N LEU A 87 30.66 13.47 10.86
CA LEU A 87 31.05 12.33 10.02
C LEU A 87 32.37 12.56 9.28
N HIS A 88 32.66 13.80 8.87
CA HIS A 88 33.98 14.16 8.35
C HIS A 88 35.06 13.95 9.40
N ARG A 89 34.83 14.37 10.65
CA ARG A 89 35.76 14.13 11.76
C ARG A 89 35.97 12.63 12.05
N VAL A 90 34.90 11.84 12.06
CA VAL A 90 34.99 10.37 12.22
C VAL A 90 35.84 9.75 11.11
N ARG A 91 35.71 10.24 9.86
CA ARG A 91 36.52 9.77 8.73
C ARG A 91 38.00 10.09 8.92
N GLU A 92 38.33 11.30 9.39
CA GLU A 92 39.72 11.68 9.70
C GLU A 92 40.32 10.74 10.75
N LEU A 93 39.58 10.48 11.83
CA LEU A 93 39.97 9.57 12.90
C LEU A 93 40.15 8.13 12.40
N ALA A 94 39.28 7.67 11.50
CA ALA A 94 39.40 6.34 10.89
C ALA A 94 40.68 6.22 10.03
N ILE A 95 41.01 7.24 9.24
CA ILE A 95 42.26 7.28 8.46
C ILE A 95 43.47 7.34 9.40
N GLN A 96 43.39 8.11 10.48
CA GLN A 96 44.44 8.19 11.49
C GLN A 96 44.68 6.83 12.16
N ALA A 97 43.62 6.13 12.55
CA ALA A 97 43.69 4.80 13.16
C ALA A 97 44.18 3.71 12.20
N ALA A 98 44.03 3.92 10.88
CA ALA A 98 44.52 2.99 9.85
C ALA A 98 46.04 3.03 9.66
N ASN A 99 46.74 4.03 10.22
CA ASN A 99 48.19 4.10 10.13
C ASN A 99 48.85 3.14 11.14
N ASP A 100 49.75 2.28 10.66
CA ASP A 100 50.42 1.23 11.42
C ASP A 100 51.42 1.76 12.46
N THR A 101 51.78 3.05 12.42
CA THR A 101 52.63 3.67 13.43
C THR A 101 51.93 3.90 14.78
N TYR A 102 50.59 3.87 14.82
CA TYR A 102 49.83 4.06 16.05
C TYR A 102 49.76 2.76 16.88
N THR A 103 49.96 2.89 18.19
CA THR A 103 49.88 1.76 19.11
C THR A 103 48.43 1.31 19.33
N SER A 104 48.24 0.13 19.91
CA SER A 104 46.90 -0.36 20.30
C SER A 104 46.21 0.58 21.30
N TYR A 105 46.97 1.19 22.21
CA TYR A 105 46.45 2.16 23.18
C TYR A 105 45.95 3.43 22.48
N ASP A 106 46.67 3.94 21.49
CA ASP A 106 46.24 5.13 20.74
C ASP A 106 44.96 4.87 19.94
N ARG A 107 44.86 3.68 19.32
CA ARG A 107 43.63 3.25 18.62
C ARG A 107 42.44 3.14 19.57
N GLU A 108 42.65 2.74 20.83
CA GLU A 108 41.60 2.72 21.85
C GLU A 108 41.11 4.14 22.21
N GLN A 109 42.01 5.13 22.29
CA GLN A 109 41.62 6.52 22.55
C GLN A 109 40.87 7.12 21.37
N ILE A 110 41.31 6.84 20.14
CA ILE A 110 40.59 7.24 18.92
C ILE A 110 39.18 6.64 18.91
N GLN A 111 39.02 5.37 19.30
CA GLN A 111 37.71 4.73 19.40
C GLN A 111 36.80 5.43 20.40
N LYS A 112 37.31 5.86 21.56
CA LYS A 112 36.54 6.64 22.54
C LYS A 112 36.06 7.97 21.98
N GLU A 113 36.88 8.68 21.20
CA GLU A 113 36.45 9.90 20.50
C GLU A 113 35.35 9.60 19.48
N ILE A 114 35.50 8.53 18.68
CA ILE A 114 34.46 8.09 17.74
C ILE A 114 33.14 7.76 18.44
N ASP A 115 33.19 7.11 19.61
CA ASP A 115 31.98 6.76 20.36
C ASP A 115 31.28 8.00 20.94
N GLN A 116 32.04 9.03 21.35
CA GLN A 116 31.47 10.32 21.75
C GLN A 116 30.82 11.04 20.56
N LEU A 117 31.48 11.03 19.39
CA LEU A 117 30.94 11.63 18.17
C LEU A 117 29.65 10.92 17.70
N LYS A 118 29.56 9.59 17.84
CA LYS A 118 28.32 8.84 17.59
C LYS A 118 27.21 9.25 18.54
N ALA A 119 27.49 9.33 19.84
CA ALA A 119 26.50 9.77 20.82
C ALA A 119 26.00 11.20 20.54
N GLU A 120 26.88 12.07 20.03
CA GLU A 120 26.51 13.42 19.62
C GLU A 120 25.61 13.43 18.38
N ILE A 121 25.87 12.56 17.38
CA ILE A 121 24.97 12.38 16.23
C ILE A 121 23.58 11.95 16.71
N ASP A 122 23.49 10.96 17.61
CA ASP A 122 22.22 10.49 18.15
C ASP A 122 21.49 11.62 18.89
N ARG A 123 22.21 12.40 19.70
CA ARG A 123 21.67 13.58 20.39
C ARG A 123 21.11 14.63 19.43
N ILE A 124 21.82 14.92 18.33
CA ILE A 124 21.33 15.86 17.30
C ILE A 124 20.05 15.31 16.65
N GLY A 125 20.04 14.03 16.29
CA GLY A 125 18.87 13.36 15.74
C GLY A 125 17.64 13.43 16.65
N GLU A 126 17.82 13.22 17.95
CA GLU A 126 16.75 13.27 18.95
C GLU A 126 16.34 14.69 19.36
N SER A 127 17.24 15.67 19.31
CA SER A 127 16.96 17.04 19.75
C SER A 127 16.45 17.96 18.65
N ALA A 128 16.76 17.68 17.37
CA ALA A 128 16.30 18.47 16.23
C ALA A 128 14.77 18.47 16.15
N GLN A 129 14.17 19.63 16.42
CA GLN A 129 12.72 19.78 16.47
C GLN A 129 12.25 21.11 15.89
N PHE A 130 11.12 21.09 15.20
CA PHE A 130 10.41 22.28 14.74
C PHE A 130 8.99 22.26 15.30
N ASN A 131 8.60 23.34 15.98
CA ASN A 131 7.29 23.44 16.62
C ASN A 131 6.90 22.19 17.42
N THR A 132 7.79 21.74 18.32
CA THR A 132 7.66 20.53 19.16
C THR A 132 7.64 19.17 18.43
N ARG A 133 7.78 19.14 17.11
CA ARG A 133 7.86 17.89 16.33
C ARG A 133 9.32 17.53 16.06
N LYS A 134 9.69 16.28 16.34
CA LYS A 134 11.02 15.75 16.02
C LYS A 134 11.17 15.61 14.51
N LEU A 135 12.34 15.97 13.98
CA LEU A 135 12.57 16.03 12.54
C LEU A 135 13.29 14.79 12.00
N LEU A 136 14.25 14.25 12.76
CA LEU A 136 15.21 13.26 12.27
C LEU A 136 15.03 11.86 12.89
N THR A 137 14.01 11.67 13.73
CA THR A 137 13.71 10.39 14.41
C THR A 137 12.91 9.40 13.56
N GLY A 138 12.52 9.79 12.33
CA GLY A 138 11.64 8.99 11.47
C GLY A 138 10.15 9.09 11.83
N GLU A 139 9.77 9.81 12.90
CA GLU A 139 8.36 10.04 13.28
C GLU A 139 7.55 10.82 12.22
N LEU A 140 8.24 11.63 11.39
CA LEU A 140 7.63 12.31 10.25
C LEU A 140 7.48 11.42 9.02
N SER A 141 8.06 10.22 9.05
CA SER A 141 7.87 9.21 8.01
C SER A 141 6.53 8.50 8.22
N PHE A 142 5.93 8.00 7.13
CA PHE A 142 4.79 7.09 7.23
C PHE A 142 5.25 5.79 7.87
N ILE A 143 5.02 5.62 9.17
CA ILE A 143 5.34 4.38 9.88
C ILE A 143 4.24 3.36 9.55
N ILE A 144 4.52 2.45 8.62
CA ILE A 144 3.80 1.17 8.52
C ILE A 144 4.35 0.27 9.62
N ASN A 145 3.74 0.33 10.81
CA ASN A 145 4.05 -0.61 11.87
C ASN A 145 3.53 -1.99 11.47
N GLN A 146 4.42 -2.86 10.99
CA GLN A 146 4.16 -4.28 10.88
C GLN A 146 4.00 -4.85 12.29
N VAL A 147 2.77 -5.14 12.69
CA VAL A 147 2.51 -5.98 13.86
C VAL A 147 2.39 -7.41 13.37
N GLY A 148 3.53 -8.11 13.34
CA GLY A 148 3.62 -9.57 13.36
C GLY A 148 3.24 -10.32 12.07
N GLY A 149 4.20 -11.09 11.55
CA GLY A 149 3.96 -12.15 10.57
C GLY A 149 3.93 -11.69 9.12
N ASN A 150 4.33 -12.59 8.22
CA ASN A 150 4.59 -12.37 6.78
C ASN A 150 3.33 -12.00 5.96
N ALA A 151 2.69 -10.87 6.25
CA ALA A 151 1.63 -10.30 5.43
C ALA A 151 2.17 -9.13 4.61
N TYR A 152 2.44 -9.37 3.33
CA TYR A 152 2.81 -8.29 2.40
C TYR A 152 1.55 -7.61 1.89
N VAL A 153 1.24 -6.42 2.40
CA VAL A 153 0.24 -5.55 1.77
C VAL A 153 0.92 -4.82 0.62
N SER A 154 0.78 -5.37 -0.60
CA SER A 154 1.53 -4.87 -1.76
C SER A 154 1.06 -3.50 -2.27
N ASN A 155 -0.21 -3.12 -2.06
CA ASN A 155 -0.78 -1.89 -2.59
C ASN A 155 -1.83 -1.30 -1.65
N MET A 156 -1.48 -0.23 -0.92
CA MET A 156 -2.45 0.65 -0.27
C MET A 156 -2.50 1.98 -0.99
N THR A 157 -3.67 2.38 -1.46
CA THR A 157 -3.88 3.69 -2.10
C THR A 157 -4.71 4.57 -1.17
N ALA A 158 -4.17 5.71 -0.76
CA ALA A 158 -4.93 6.71 -0.02
C ALA A 158 -5.62 7.66 -1.02
N SER A 159 -6.91 7.91 -0.80
CA SER A 159 -7.65 8.94 -1.53
C SER A 159 -7.54 10.31 -0.82
N PRO A 160 -7.82 11.44 -1.50
CA PRO A 160 -7.82 12.78 -0.88
C PRO A 160 -8.76 12.94 0.32
N SER A 161 -9.71 12.03 0.53
CA SER A 161 -10.62 12.00 1.69
C SER A 161 -10.09 11.20 2.88
N THR A 162 -8.92 10.56 2.76
CA THR A 162 -8.34 9.75 3.84
C THR A 162 -7.85 10.67 4.95
N GLN A 163 -8.46 10.59 6.13
CA GLN A 163 -8.05 11.41 7.27
C GLN A 163 -6.72 10.90 7.83
N PRO A 164 -5.82 11.79 8.31
CA PRO A 164 -4.65 11.38 9.08
C PRO A 164 -5.06 10.56 10.29
N GLY A 165 -4.54 9.33 10.41
CA GLY A 165 -4.88 8.43 11.49
C GLY A 165 -4.23 7.06 11.35
N THR A 166 -4.30 6.24 12.41
CA THR A 166 -3.82 4.86 12.39
C THR A 166 -4.96 3.94 11.99
N TYR A 167 -4.86 3.33 10.80
CA TYR A 167 -5.79 2.32 10.33
C TYR A 167 -5.26 0.93 10.69
N LYS A 168 -6.09 0.10 11.33
CA LYS A 168 -5.73 -1.27 11.69
C LYS A 168 -6.33 -2.23 10.67
N VAL A 169 -5.48 -2.97 9.97
CA VAL A 169 -5.90 -4.09 9.11
C VAL A 169 -5.85 -5.36 9.96
N LYS A 170 -6.99 -6.03 10.14
CA LYS A 170 -7.07 -7.33 10.82
C LYS A 170 -7.23 -8.43 9.77
N ILE A 171 -6.37 -9.44 9.81
CA ILE A 171 -6.48 -10.67 9.03
C ILE A 171 -7.09 -11.73 9.96
N TYR A 172 -8.29 -12.21 9.65
CA TYR A 172 -9.00 -13.19 10.51
C TYR A 172 -8.70 -14.65 10.16
N GLN A 173 -8.15 -14.91 8.98
CA GLN A 173 -7.80 -16.25 8.51
C GLN A 173 -6.54 -16.15 7.67
N GLU A 174 -5.52 -16.94 8.01
CA GLU A 174 -4.32 -17.10 7.19
C GLU A 174 -4.69 -17.78 5.88
N ALA A 175 -4.01 -17.40 4.80
CA ALA A 175 -4.20 -18.06 3.52
C ALA A 175 -3.73 -19.52 3.66
N SER A 176 -4.57 -20.46 3.26
CA SER A 176 -4.24 -21.89 3.29
C SER A 176 -4.09 -22.44 1.89
N ARG A 177 -3.24 -23.45 1.73
CA ARG A 177 -3.06 -24.17 0.47
C ARG A 177 -4.18 -25.18 0.30
N ALA A 178 -4.64 -25.38 -0.92
CA ALA A 178 -5.46 -26.54 -1.23
C ALA A 178 -4.63 -27.82 -1.02
N GLU A 179 -5.20 -28.80 -0.30
CA GLU A 179 -4.58 -30.09 -0.06
C GLU A 179 -5.53 -31.22 -0.43
N LEU A 180 -5.04 -32.21 -1.19
CA LEU A 180 -5.78 -33.41 -1.52
C LEU A 180 -4.96 -34.64 -1.12
N THR A 181 -5.41 -35.39 -0.11
CA THR A 181 -4.72 -36.60 0.36
C THR A 181 -5.52 -37.84 -0.02
N GLY A 182 -4.85 -38.81 -0.66
CA GLY A 182 -5.44 -40.11 -0.96
C GLY A 182 -5.66 -40.92 0.31
N VAL A 183 -6.71 -41.74 0.34
CA VAL A 183 -7.10 -42.54 1.51
C VAL A 183 -6.54 -43.96 1.49
N THR A 184 -5.93 -44.40 0.39
CA THR A 184 -5.32 -45.72 0.29
C THR A 184 -3.80 -45.65 0.42
N ASN A 185 -3.21 -46.61 1.12
CA ASN A 185 -1.77 -46.78 1.15
C ASN A 185 -1.29 -47.36 -0.19
N VAL A 186 -0.44 -46.63 -0.89
CA VAL A 186 0.16 -47.11 -2.15
C VAL A 186 1.38 -47.96 -1.76
N SER A 187 1.11 -49.22 -1.42
CA SER A 187 2.17 -50.20 -1.13
C SER A 187 2.73 -50.81 -2.42
N ILE A 188 4.02 -51.17 -2.39
CA ILE A 188 4.88 -51.52 -3.53
C ILE A 188 4.35 -52.73 -4.34
N LEU A 189 3.47 -53.54 -3.77
CA LEU A 189 3.15 -54.88 -4.27
C LEU A 189 1.86 -55.03 -5.10
N ASP A 190 0.89 -54.10 -5.05
CA ASP A 190 -0.50 -54.49 -5.41
C ASP A 190 -1.19 -53.66 -6.51
N ARG A 191 -0.49 -52.72 -7.15
CA ARG A 191 -1.12 -51.77 -8.09
C ARG A 191 -0.42 -51.73 -9.45
N ILE A 192 -1.21 -51.84 -10.52
CA ILE A 192 -0.75 -52.17 -11.88
C ILE A 192 -1.26 -51.15 -12.91
N HIS A 193 -2.26 -50.33 -12.57
CA HIS A 193 -2.81 -49.39 -13.55
C HIS A 193 -1.83 -48.23 -13.77
N THR A 194 -1.49 -48.02 -15.04
CA THR A 194 -0.72 -46.88 -15.52
C THR A 194 -1.52 -46.14 -16.58
N GLY A 195 -1.24 -44.86 -16.79
CA GLY A 195 -1.96 -44.05 -17.74
C GLY A 195 -1.78 -42.57 -17.48
N GLU A 196 -2.72 -41.78 -17.98
CA GLU A 196 -2.74 -40.34 -17.82
C GLU A 196 -3.42 -39.92 -16.52
N ILE A 197 -2.77 -38.98 -15.82
CA ILE A 197 -3.33 -38.19 -14.72
C ILE A 197 -3.33 -36.74 -15.18
N VAL A 198 -4.46 -36.06 -15.06
CA VAL A 198 -4.58 -34.64 -15.38
C VAL A 198 -4.70 -33.86 -14.08
N ILE A 199 -3.79 -32.93 -13.84
CA ILE A 199 -3.81 -32.01 -12.69
C ILE A 199 -3.93 -30.59 -13.22
N ASN A 200 -4.96 -29.85 -12.81
CA ASN A 200 -5.21 -28.47 -13.24
C ASN A 200 -5.17 -28.30 -14.78
N GLY A 201 -5.68 -29.31 -15.49
CA GLY A 201 -5.72 -29.32 -16.97
C GLY A 201 -4.42 -29.77 -17.66
N VAL A 202 -3.35 -30.10 -16.91
CA VAL A 202 -2.09 -30.59 -17.46
C VAL A 202 -1.99 -32.11 -17.35
N ALA A 203 -1.75 -32.77 -18.47
CA ALA A 203 -1.56 -34.21 -18.58
C ALA A 203 -0.18 -34.68 -18.08
N ILE A 204 -0.19 -35.72 -17.26
CA ILE A 204 0.98 -36.38 -16.68
C ILE A 204 0.89 -37.87 -17.02
N TYR A 205 1.84 -38.36 -17.79
CA TYR A 205 1.84 -39.73 -18.30
C TYR A 205 2.72 -40.63 -17.44
N LEU A 206 2.11 -41.65 -16.84
CA LEU A 206 2.84 -42.72 -16.15
C LEU A 206 3.16 -43.84 -17.15
N ASN A 207 4.41 -43.94 -17.57
CA ASN A 207 4.86 -44.97 -18.50
C ASN A 207 4.81 -46.37 -17.84
N SER A 208 4.19 -47.35 -18.49
CA SER A 208 3.99 -48.71 -17.96
C SER A 208 5.30 -49.46 -17.71
N THR A 209 6.31 -49.27 -18.57
CA THR A 209 7.60 -49.95 -18.46
C THR A 209 8.42 -49.37 -17.31
N GLU A 210 8.47 -48.05 -17.20
CA GLU A 210 9.18 -47.35 -16.11
C GLU A 210 8.50 -47.60 -14.76
N PHE A 211 7.16 -47.55 -14.72
CA PHE A 211 6.38 -47.80 -13.51
C PHE A 211 6.54 -49.24 -13.01
N SER A 212 6.60 -50.22 -13.91
CA SER A 212 6.82 -51.63 -13.54
C SER A 212 8.25 -51.91 -13.07
N ALA A 213 9.24 -51.14 -13.53
CA ALA A 213 10.64 -51.27 -13.13
C ALA A 213 10.98 -50.49 -11.86
N ALA A 214 10.11 -49.56 -11.42
CA ALA A 214 10.32 -48.74 -10.25
C ALA A 214 10.29 -49.58 -8.96
N LEU A 215 11.34 -49.45 -8.15
CA LEU A 215 11.45 -50.10 -6.83
C LEU A 215 10.43 -49.54 -5.83
N ASP A 216 10.11 -48.25 -5.92
CA ASP A 216 9.03 -47.60 -5.19
C ASP A 216 8.09 -46.89 -6.18
N LYS A 217 6.93 -47.51 -6.41
CA LYS A 217 5.92 -47.02 -7.35
C LYS A 217 5.30 -45.69 -6.90
N LEU A 218 5.14 -45.47 -5.59
CA LEU A 218 4.59 -44.22 -5.08
C LEU A 218 5.60 -43.08 -5.30
N GLN A 219 6.88 -43.34 -5.06
CA GLN A 219 7.93 -42.35 -5.33
C GLN A 219 8.00 -42.00 -6.81
N TYR A 220 7.91 -42.99 -7.71
CA TYR A 220 7.87 -42.74 -9.14
C TYR A 220 6.70 -41.82 -9.55
N VAL A 221 5.51 -42.02 -8.98
CA VAL A 221 4.34 -41.14 -9.25
C VAL A 221 4.57 -39.73 -8.73
N ILE A 222 5.13 -39.60 -7.52
CA ILE A 222 5.49 -38.31 -6.93
C ILE A 222 6.48 -37.55 -7.82
N ASP A 223 7.51 -38.23 -8.32
CA ASP A 223 8.54 -37.62 -9.15
C ASP A 223 7.96 -37.14 -10.49
N LYS A 224 7.11 -37.94 -11.14
CA LYS A 224 6.43 -37.54 -12.39
C LYS A 224 5.49 -36.35 -12.19
N ILE A 225 4.81 -36.25 -11.04
CA ILE A 225 3.99 -35.09 -10.72
C ILE A 225 4.85 -33.86 -10.46
N ASN A 226 5.94 -34.02 -9.70
CA ASN A 226 6.83 -32.93 -9.35
C ASN A 226 7.64 -32.39 -10.54
N GLU A 227 7.90 -33.20 -11.57
CA GLU A 227 8.50 -32.74 -12.83
C GLU A 227 7.61 -31.70 -13.55
N LYS A 228 6.29 -31.75 -13.33
CA LYS A 228 5.31 -30.83 -13.92
C LYS A 228 4.78 -29.79 -12.93
N THR A 229 5.40 -29.60 -11.77
CA THR A 229 4.94 -28.64 -10.76
C THR A 229 4.84 -27.21 -11.29
N HIS A 230 5.79 -26.76 -12.12
CA HIS A 230 5.74 -25.40 -12.69
C HIS A 230 4.52 -25.17 -13.60
N ASN A 231 4.00 -26.23 -14.23
CA ASN A 231 2.88 -26.13 -15.15
C ASN A 231 1.54 -26.41 -14.47
N THR A 232 1.54 -27.23 -13.40
CA THR A 232 0.32 -27.64 -12.68
C THR A 232 0.01 -26.74 -11.49
N GLY A 233 1.01 -26.06 -10.92
CA GLY A 233 0.88 -25.35 -9.64
C GLY A 233 0.73 -26.29 -8.43
N VAL A 234 1.01 -27.58 -8.60
CA VAL A 234 0.80 -28.62 -7.58
C VAL A 234 2.09 -29.41 -7.34
N LYS A 235 2.38 -29.68 -6.07
CA LYS A 235 3.46 -30.54 -5.60
C LYS A 235 2.89 -31.81 -4.98
N ALA A 236 3.50 -32.94 -5.27
CA ALA A 236 3.19 -34.22 -4.67
C ALA A 236 4.18 -34.58 -3.54
N GLU A 237 3.67 -35.14 -2.46
CA GLU A 237 4.45 -35.66 -1.34
C GLU A 237 3.86 -36.96 -0.78
N ARG A 238 4.72 -37.74 -0.11
CA ARG A 238 4.30 -38.97 0.59
C ARG A 238 4.07 -38.65 2.05
N VAL A 239 2.85 -38.87 2.54
CA VAL A 239 2.51 -38.73 3.97
C VAL A 239 1.91 -40.04 4.46
N ASN A 240 2.58 -40.69 5.41
CA ASN A 240 2.12 -41.94 6.06
C ASN A 240 1.75 -43.09 5.08
N GLY A 241 2.35 -43.13 3.88
CA GLY A 241 2.04 -44.15 2.86
C GLY A 241 0.99 -43.72 1.82
N HIS A 242 0.43 -42.52 1.97
CA HIS A 242 -0.52 -41.91 1.07
C HIS A 242 0.15 -40.90 0.13
N LEU A 243 -0.42 -40.75 -1.07
CA LEU A 243 -0.11 -39.64 -1.96
C LEU A 243 -0.88 -38.39 -1.50
N LYS A 244 -0.16 -37.32 -1.20
CA LYS A 244 -0.73 -36.01 -0.89
C LYS A 244 -0.32 -35.01 -1.97
N LEU A 245 -1.28 -34.27 -2.48
CA LEU A 245 -1.11 -33.16 -3.43
C LEU A 245 -1.32 -31.85 -2.69
N VAL A 246 -0.40 -30.90 -2.88
CA VAL A 246 -0.40 -29.60 -2.21
C VAL A 246 -0.15 -28.51 -3.24
N GLN A 247 -0.93 -27.43 -3.19
CA GLN A 247 -0.70 -26.27 -4.04
C GLN A 247 0.65 -25.59 -3.72
N THR A 248 1.30 -25.04 -4.73
CA THR A 248 2.52 -24.24 -4.52
C THR A 248 2.23 -22.88 -3.90
N GLU A 249 1.06 -22.32 -4.20
CA GLU A 249 0.60 -21.00 -3.75
C GLU A 249 -0.61 -21.09 -2.81
N GLU A 250 -0.91 -20.00 -2.11
CA GLU A 250 -1.98 -19.90 -1.11
C GLU A 250 -3.09 -19.00 -1.61
N GLY A 251 -4.35 -19.38 -1.41
CA GLY A 251 -5.49 -18.53 -1.77
C GLY A 251 -6.74 -19.29 -2.20
N SER A 252 -7.87 -18.58 -2.30
CA SER A 252 -9.14 -19.13 -2.76
C SER A 252 -9.25 -19.34 -4.27
N GLU A 253 -8.39 -18.67 -5.04
CA GLU A 253 -8.27 -18.86 -6.49
C GLU A 253 -7.39 -20.07 -6.83
N GLU A 254 -6.54 -20.46 -5.90
CA GLU A 254 -5.63 -21.59 -5.98
C GLU A 254 -6.41 -22.90 -5.74
N LYS A 255 -6.62 -23.66 -6.82
CA LYS A 255 -7.33 -24.94 -6.81
C LYS A 255 -6.47 -26.13 -7.21
N ILE A 256 -6.80 -27.30 -6.69
CA ILE A 256 -6.36 -28.60 -7.19
C ILE A 256 -7.56 -29.27 -7.86
N ILE A 257 -7.46 -29.50 -9.16
CA ILE A 257 -8.40 -30.28 -9.96
C ILE A 257 -7.66 -31.52 -10.44
N LEU A 258 -7.98 -32.68 -9.86
CA LEU A 258 -7.38 -33.97 -10.24
C LEU A 258 -8.37 -34.79 -11.04
N SER A 259 -7.98 -35.24 -12.23
CA SER A 259 -8.74 -36.22 -13.04
C SER A 259 -7.84 -37.25 -13.73
N GLY A 260 -8.42 -38.33 -14.25
CA GLY A 260 -7.67 -39.44 -14.84
C GLY A 260 -8.50 -40.73 -14.91
N SER A 261 -7.85 -41.83 -15.28
CA SER A 261 -8.49 -43.16 -15.29
C SER A 261 -8.96 -43.55 -13.89
N GLN A 262 -10.20 -44.01 -13.77
CA GLN A 262 -10.81 -44.39 -12.49
C GLN A 262 -9.99 -45.44 -11.74
N ALA A 263 -9.44 -46.43 -12.45
CA ALA A 263 -8.64 -47.48 -11.84
C ALA A 263 -7.30 -46.94 -11.30
N LEU A 264 -6.67 -46.01 -12.03
CA LEU A 264 -5.43 -45.35 -11.60
C LEU A 264 -5.65 -44.43 -10.41
N LEU A 265 -6.73 -43.63 -10.40
CA LEU A 265 -7.03 -42.73 -9.29
C LEU A 265 -7.42 -43.50 -8.01
N GLN A 266 -8.16 -44.60 -8.14
CA GLN A 266 -8.39 -45.53 -7.03
C GLN A 266 -7.06 -46.14 -6.54
N ASP A 267 -6.16 -46.48 -7.48
CA ASP A 267 -4.81 -46.96 -7.18
C ASP A 267 -3.92 -45.91 -6.47
N LEU A 268 -4.29 -44.64 -6.53
CA LEU A 268 -3.62 -43.57 -5.79
C LEU A 268 -4.40 -43.13 -4.54
N GLY A 269 -5.52 -43.79 -4.26
CA GLY A 269 -6.33 -43.53 -3.07
C GLY A 269 -7.31 -42.37 -3.22
N PHE A 270 -7.61 -41.90 -4.42
CA PHE A 270 -8.64 -40.89 -4.66
C PHE A 270 -9.96 -41.61 -5.05
N GLY A 271 -11.06 -41.31 -4.33
CA GLY A 271 -12.30 -42.10 -4.29
C GLY A 271 -13.11 -42.20 -5.60
N ALA A 272 -14.17 -43.03 -5.61
CA ALA A 272 -14.82 -43.61 -6.80
C ALA A 272 -16.34 -43.33 -6.94
N VAL A 273 -16.79 -42.59 -7.97
CA VAL A 273 -18.16 -42.53 -8.59
C VAL A 273 -18.01 -42.03 -10.06
N PRO A 274 -18.83 -42.42 -11.07
CA PRO A 274 -18.34 -42.65 -12.43
C PRO A 274 -18.29 -41.43 -13.36
N SER A 275 -17.50 -41.60 -14.43
CA SER A 275 -17.26 -40.71 -15.58
C SER A 275 -16.63 -39.35 -15.22
N VAL A 276 -15.29 -39.34 -15.22
CA VAL A 276 -14.40 -38.21 -14.90
C VAL A 276 -14.47 -37.84 -13.41
N LEU A 277 -13.65 -38.51 -12.61
CA LEU A 277 -13.39 -38.11 -11.23
C LEU A 277 -12.70 -36.75 -11.27
N SER A 278 -13.39 -35.68 -10.92
CA SER A 278 -12.77 -34.40 -10.56
C SER A 278 -12.95 -34.20 -9.07
N ASN A 279 -11.84 -34.10 -8.34
CA ASN A 279 -11.87 -33.60 -6.97
C ASN A 279 -11.36 -32.17 -7.03
N GLU A 280 -12.22 -31.21 -6.66
CA GLU A 280 -11.85 -29.80 -6.58
C GLU A 280 -11.66 -29.41 -5.11
N LEU A 281 -10.47 -28.97 -4.76
CA LEU A 281 -10.19 -28.31 -3.48
C LEU A 281 -9.64 -26.92 -3.74
N SER A 282 -10.17 -25.92 -3.03
CA SER A 282 -9.65 -24.55 -3.00
C SER A 282 -9.07 -24.24 -1.64
N GLY A 283 -7.98 -23.47 -1.60
CA GLY A 283 -7.53 -22.87 -0.34
C GLY A 283 -8.56 -21.88 0.22
N THR A 284 -8.38 -21.46 1.47
CA THR A 284 -9.14 -20.33 2.04
C THR A 284 -8.36 -19.04 1.81
N GLY A 285 -9.01 -18.02 1.25
CA GLY A 285 -8.43 -16.68 1.11
C GLY A 285 -8.67 -15.81 2.35
N PRO A 286 -7.85 -14.77 2.58
CA PRO A 286 -8.07 -13.84 3.69
C PRO A 286 -9.37 -13.05 3.49
N ALA A 287 -10.21 -12.98 4.52
CA ALA A 287 -11.39 -12.13 4.55
C ALA A 287 -11.06 -10.77 5.18
N PHE A 288 -11.16 -9.69 4.39
CA PHE A 288 -11.02 -8.32 4.88
C PHE A 288 -12.39 -7.77 5.26
N VAL A 289 -12.51 -7.21 6.47
CA VAL A 289 -13.67 -6.42 6.88
C VAL A 289 -13.18 -5.00 7.12
N GLY A 290 -13.72 -4.04 6.37
CA GLY A 290 -13.53 -2.63 6.64
C GLY A 290 -14.46 -2.19 7.77
N ASP A 291 -13.93 -1.42 8.73
CA ASP A 291 -14.72 -0.63 9.68
C ASP A 291 -15.02 0.75 9.08
#